data_AF-A0A164FSX8-F1
#
_entry.id   AF-A0A164FSX8-F1
#
_cell.length_a   1.000
_cell.length_b   1.000
_cell.length_c   1.000
_cell.angle_alpha   90.00
_cell.angle_beta   90.00
_cell.angle_gamma   90.00
#
_symmetry.space_group_name_H-M   'P 1'
#
loop_
_entity.id
_entity.type
_entity.pdbx_description
1 polymer ?
#
loop_
_entity_poly.entity_id
_entity_poly.type
_entity_poly.pdbx_seq_one_letter_code
_entity_poly.pdbx_strand_id
1 'polypeptide(L)' 'MSVENIQKQAEVQAIIDQLELKILKHVQQTIFKEREDLMQELKMVIVEKAYKMLDEEPPGFFEFIEREIFKKEVII' A
#
# COMPACT_ATOMS: atom_id res chain seq x y z
N MET A 1 15.13 7.32 18.03
CA MET A 1 14.29 6.46 17.17
C MET A 1 14.87 5.04 17.24
N SER A 2 14.04 4.00 17.37
CA SER A 2 14.52 2.61 17.35
C SER A 2 14.98 2.21 15.95
N VAL A 3 15.92 1.26 15.85
CA VAL A 3 16.40 0.72 14.57
C VAL A 3 15.25 0.14 13.75
N GLU A 4 14.28 -0.50 14.41
CA GLU A 4 13.06 -1.04 13.80
C GLU A 4 12.22 0.05 13.10
N ASN A 5 12.05 1.23 13.70
CA ASN A 5 11.29 2.32 13.10
C ASN A 5 11.98 2.90 11.86
N ILE A 6 13.31 2.92 11.84
CA ILE A 6 14.09 3.39 10.67
C ILE A 6 13.92 2.40 9.51
N GLN A 7 13.94 1.10 9.79
CA GLN A 7 13.73 0.07 8.78
C GLN A 7 12.31 0.14 8.20
N LYS A 8 11.27 0.23 9.05
CA LYS A 8 9.87 0.38 8.59
C LYS A 8 9.69 1.62 7.71
N GLN A 9 10.30 2.75 8.07
CA GLN A 9 10.27 3.96 7.24
C GLN A 9 10.88 3.74 5.85
N ALA A 10 12.02 3.05 5.76
CA ALA A 10 12.67 2.75 4.49
C ALA A 10 11.81 1.82 3.61
N GLU A 11 11.14 0.84 4.21
CA GLU A 11 10.23 -0.08 3.50
C GLU A 11 8.98 0.64 2.99
N VAL A 12 8.36 1.49 3.81
CA VAL A 12 7.23 2.33 3.39
C VAL A 12 7.63 3.26 2.25
N GLN A 13 8.80 3.89 2.34
CA GLN A 13 9.32 4.74 1.26
C GLN A 13 9.51 3.93 -0.03
N ALA A 14 10.09 2.73 0.04
CA ALA A 14 10.26 1.87 -1.12
C ALA A 14 8.91 1.48 -1.76
N ILE A 15 7.86 1.25 -0.97
CA ILE A 15 6.50 1.01 -1.48
C ILE A 15 5.97 2.23 -2.24
N ILE A 16 6.15 3.44 -1.70
CA ILE A 16 5.74 4.69 -2.37
C ILE A 16 6.48 4.83 -3.70
N ASP A 17 7.80 4.64 -3.70
CA ASP A 17 8.63 4.77 -4.90
C ASP A 17 8.22 3.79 -6.01
N GLN A 18 7.88 2.55 -5.65
CA GLN A 18 7.36 1.55 -6.58
C GLN A 18 5.98 1.92 -7.14
N LEU A 19 5.18 2.69 -6.40
CA LEU A 19 3.85 3.12 -6.80
C LEU A 19 3.83 4.49 -7.49
N GLU A 20 4.93 5.26 -7.47
CA GLU A 20 4.99 6.64 -7.94
C GLU A 20 4.45 6.80 -9.37
N LEU A 21 4.86 5.95 -10.31
CA LEU A 21 4.36 5.99 -11.69
C LEU A 21 2.84 5.76 -11.78
N LYS A 22 2.29 4.89 -10.93
CA LYS A 22 0.84 4.65 -10.87
C LYS A 22 0.13 5.84 -10.23
N ILE A 23 0.67 6.42 -9.16
CA ILE A 23 0.11 7.60 -8.50
C ILE A 23 0.01 8.75 -9.50
N LEU A 24 1.11 9.07 -10.18
CA LEU A 24 1.16 10.14 -11.18
C LEU A 24 0.16 9.92 -12.32
N LYS A 25 0.05 8.68 -12.81
CA LYS A 25 -0.91 8.34 -13.87
C LYS A 25 -2.37 8.63 -13.46
N HIS A 26 -2.76 8.32 -12.23
CA HIS A 26 -4.13 8.56 -11.76
C HIS A 26 -4.37 10.03 -11.43
N VAL A 27 -3.40 10.70 -10.80
CA VAL A 27 -3.48 12.14 -10.48
C VAL A 27 -3.65 12.98 -11.76
N GLN A 28 -3.00 12.60 -12.85
CA GLN A 28 -3.15 13.30 -14.14
C GLN A 28 -4.57 13.24 -14.72
N GLN A 29 -5.41 12.31 -14.28
CA GLN A 29 -6.82 12.22 -14.71
C GLN A 29 -7.74 13.21 -13.98
N THR A 30 -7.22 13.90 -12.96
CA THR A 30 -7.94 14.92 -12.19
C THR A 30 -7.62 16.33 -12.71
N ILE A 31 -8.49 17.30 -12.42
CA ILE A 31 -8.29 18.70 -12.78
C ILE A 31 -7.06 19.29 -12.09
N PHE A 32 -6.34 20.17 -12.81
CA PHE A 32 -5.00 20.64 -12.42
C PHE A 32 -4.92 21.15 -10.97
N LYS A 33 -5.91 21.94 -10.53
CA LYS A 33 -5.95 22.55 -9.20
C LYS A 33 -6.04 21.54 -8.04
N GLU A 34 -6.53 20.33 -8.30
CA GLU A 34 -6.77 19.28 -7.29
C GLU A 34 -5.68 18.19 -7.33
N ARG A 35 -4.74 18.27 -8.27
CA ARG A 35 -3.73 17.21 -8.48
C ARG A 35 -2.77 17.07 -7.31
N GLU A 36 -2.30 18.18 -6.76
CA GLU A 36 -1.35 18.17 -5.65
C GLU A 36 -2.00 17.59 -4.39
N ASP A 37 -3.19 18.08 -4.05
CA ASP A 37 -3.96 17.58 -2.90
C ASP A 37 -4.24 16.09 -3.03
N LEU A 38 -4.74 15.65 -4.19
CA LEU A 38 -5.01 14.23 -4.44
C LEU A 38 -3.74 13.36 -4.35
N MET A 39 -2.61 13.87 -4.83
CA MET A 39 -1.33 13.15 -4.74
C MET A 39 -0.92 12.97 -3.27
N GLN A 40 -1.07 14.00 -2.44
CA GLN A 40 -0.75 13.91 -1.02
C GLN A 40 -1.71 12.99 -0.27
N GLU A 41 -3.02 13.07 -0.54
CA GLU A 41 -4.01 12.16 0.05
C GLU A 41 -3.71 10.70 -0.31
N LEU A 42 -3.37 10.42 -1.56
CA LEU A 42 -2.98 9.07 -1.99
C LEU A 42 -1.73 8.58 -1.25
N LYS A 43 -0.70 9.42 -1.14
CA LYS A 43 0.52 9.07 -0.41
C LYS A 43 0.22 8.82 1.07
N MET A 44 -0.62 9.63 1.71
CA MET A 44 -1.06 9.45 3.09
C MET A 44 -1.77 8.10 3.29
N VAL A 45 -2.73 7.76 2.42
CA VAL A 45 -3.45 6.48 2.49
C VAL A 45 -2.52 5.29 2.26
N ILE A 46 -1.55 5.40 1.34
CA ILE A 46 -0.54 4.36 1.10
C ILE A 46 0.32 4.17 2.35
N VAL A 47 0.79 5.25 2.96
CA VAL A 47 1.60 5.23 4.19
C VAL A 47 0.83 4.52 5.31
N GLU A 48 -0.41 4.91 5.58
CA GLU A 48 -1.24 4.29 6.61
C GLU A 48 -1.46 2.79 6.38
N LYS A 49 -1.71 2.38 5.14
CA LYS A 49 -1.90 0.97 4.78
C LYS A 49 -0.59 0.18 4.85
N ALA A 50 0.51 0.76 4.41
CA ALA A 50 1.81 0.12 4.42
C ALA A 50 2.27 -0.14 5.85
N TYR A 51 2.14 0.83 6.76
CA TYR A 51 2.44 0.61 8.19
C TYR A 51 1.59 -0.50 8.79
N LYS A 52 0.27 -0.50 8.55
CA LYS A 52 -0.62 -1.58 9.02
C LYS A 52 -0.18 -2.95 8.48
N MET A 53 0.16 -3.04 7.19
CA MET A 53 0.61 -4.27 6.56
C MET A 53 1.95 -4.77 7.11
N LEU A 54 2.87 -3.87 7.45
CA LEU A 54 4.17 -4.22 8.04
C LEU A 54 4.06 -4.65 9.51
N ASP A 55 3.01 -4.21 10.21
CA ASP A 55 2.72 -4.62 11.59
C ASP A 55 1.85 -5.89 11.65
N GLU A 56 1.18 -6.25 10.56
CA GLU A 56 0.39 -7.49 10.45
C GLU A 56 1.31 -8.72 10.36
N GLU A 57 1.02 -9.73 11.19
CA GLU A 57 1.70 -11.01 11.09
C GLU A 57 1.32 -11.69 9.76
N PRO A 58 2.29 -12.19 8.98
CA PRO A 58 1.97 -12.86 7.72
C PRO A 58 1.10 -14.08 8.00
N PRO A 59 0.09 -14.36 7.17
CA PRO A 59 -0.77 -15.51 7.38
C PRO A 59 0.07 -16.80 7.35
N GLY A 60 -0.30 -17.76 8.20
CA GLY A 60 0.29 -19.09 8.14
C GLY A 60 0.04 -19.72 6.76
N PHE A 61 0.89 -20.67 6.35
CA PHE A 61 0.79 -21.29 5.02
C PHE A 61 -0.64 -21.76 4.69
N PHE A 62 -1.30 -22.49 5.60
CA PHE A 62 -2.67 -22.96 5.37
C PHE A 62 -3.71 -21.82 5.36
N GLU A 63 -3.57 -20.82 6.23
CA GLU A 63 -4.45 -19.65 6.24
C GLU A 63 -4.35 -18.85 4.93
N PHE A 64 -3.15 -18.76 4.37
CA PHE A 64 -2.91 -18.14 3.07
C PHE A 64 -3.63 -18.91 1.94
N ILE A 65 -3.52 -20.24 1.91
CA ILE A 65 -4.21 -21.08 0.92
C ILE A 65 -5.73 -20.90 1.03
N GLU A 66 -6.28 -20.91 2.25
CA GLU A 66 -7.72 -20.67 2.50
C GLU A 66 -8.18 -19.28 2.04
N ARG A 67 -7.42 -18.23 2.37
CA ARG A 67 -7.79 -16.84 2.05
C ARG A 67 -7.68 -16.51 0.57
N GLU A 68 -6.62 -16.96 -0.10
CA GLU A 68 -6.25 -16.45 -1.44
C GLU A 68 -6.52 -17.42 -2.59
N ILE A 69 -6.50 -18.73 -2.32
CA ILE A 69 -6.69 -19.74 -3.37
C ILE A 69 -8.16 -20.18 -3.42
N PHE A 70 -8.76 -20.53 -2.27
CA PHE A 70 -10.13 -21.04 -2.25
C PHE A 70 -11.20 -19.94 -2.38
N LYS A 71 -10.87 -18.68 -2.07
CA LYS A 71 -11.78 -17.55 -2.26
C LYS A 71 -12.01 -17.19 -3.74
N LYS A 72 -11.10 -17.61 -4.64
CA LYS A 72 -11.27 -17.47 -6.10
C LYS A 72 -12.26 -18.47 -6.70
N GLU A 73 -12.60 -19.55 -5.99
CA GLU A 73 -13.57 -20.56 -6.44
C GLU A 73 -15.02 -20.24 -6.00
N VAL A 74 -15.22 -19.28 -5.09
CA VAL A 74 -16.55 -18.84 -4.63
C VAL A 74 -16.87 -17.45 -5.19
N ILE A 75 -16.92 -17.37 -6.52
CA ILE A 75 -17.69 -16.35 -7.23
C ILE A 75 -18.64 -17.14 -8.15
N ILE A 76 -19.78 -17.55 -7.60
CA ILE A 76 -20.93 -18.07 -8.35
C ILE A 76 -21.95 -16.94 -8.47
#